data_AF-A0A382YBJ7-F1
#
_entry.id   AF-A0A382YBJ7-F1
#
_cell.length_a   1.000
_cell.length_b   1.000
_cell.length_c   1.000
_cell.angle_alpha   90.00
_cell.angle_beta   90.00
_cell.angle_gamma   90.00
#
_symmetry.space_group_name_H-M   'P 1'
#
loop_
_entity.id
_entity.type
_entity.pdbx_description
1 polymer ?
#
loop_
_entity_poly.entity_id
_entity_poly.type
_entity_poly.pdbx_seq_one_letter_code
_entity_poly.pdbx_strand_id
1 'polypeptide(L)'
;KHALKNLFMCTKDLLILRTFVGSKNISFEQNDKKYADNPYNINQFNLYDIASKFLDNGFNFELITDIATNNSKKYEVGQGSGVIRQMFILIGKKK
;
A
#
# COMPACT_ATOMS: atom_id res chain seq x y z
N LYS A 1 -9.31 -2.86 -8.46
CA LYS A 1 -10.32 -2.82 -7.36
C LYS A 1 -10.59 -4.18 -6.69
N HIS A 2 -10.61 -5.31 -7.42
CA HIS A 2 -10.97 -6.62 -6.84
C HIS A 2 -9.89 -7.29 -5.96
N ALA A 3 -8.61 -7.03 -6.21
CA ALA A 3 -7.51 -7.71 -5.51
C ALA A 3 -7.58 -7.57 -3.97
N LEU A 4 -7.71 -6.33 -3.45
CA LEU A 4 -7.73 -6.10 -2.01
C LEU A 4 -8.95 -6.72 -1.32
N LYS A 5 -10.13 -6.68 -1.96
CA LYS A 5 -11.33 -7.35 -1.43
C LYS A 5 -11.12 -8.86 -1.33
N ASN A 6 -10.55 -9.47 -2.38
CA ASN A 6 -10.27 -10.90 -2.39
C ASN A 6 -9.24 -11.28 -1.33
N LEU A 7 -8.23 -10.43 -1.09
CA LEU A 7 -7.26 -10.65 -0.01
C LEU A 7 -7.95 -10.77 1.35
N PHE A 8 -8.86 -9.84 1.68
CA PHE A 8 -9.59 -9.92 2.96
C PHE A 8 -10.52 -11.13 3.07
N MET A 9 -11.17 -11.53 1.98
CA MET A 9 -12.10 -12.67 1.97
C MET A 9 -11.39 -14.02 2.04
N CYS A 10 -10.26 -14.18 1.37
CA CYS A 10 -9.58 -15.47 1.23
C CYS A 10 -8.48 -15.69 2.28
N THR A 11 -8.02 -14.65 2.97
CA THR A 11 -6.99 -14.78 4.01
C THR A 11 -7.61 -15.24 5.32
N LYS A 12 -7.14 -16.38 5.82
CA LYS A 12 -7.65 -16.99 7.07
C LYS A 12 -7.04 -16.36 8.32
N ASP A 13 -5.72 -16.16 8.34
CA ASP A 13 -5.01 -15.86 9.59
C ASP A 13 -4.24 -14.54 9.54
N LEU A 14 -3.34 -14.37 8.57
CA LEU A 14 -2.40 -13.25 8.52
C LEU A 14 -2.37 -12.60 7.13
N LEU A 15 -2.66 -11.30 7.08
CA LEU A 15 -2.51 -10.46 5.90
C LEU A 15 -1.35 -9.49 6.12
N ILE A 16 -0.36 -9.53 5.25
CA ILE A 16 0.73 -8.55 5.21
C ILE A 16 0.66 -7.82 3.87
N LEU A 17 0.52 -6.49 3.92
CA LEU A 17 0.48 -5.64 2.74
C LEU A 17 1.57 -4.58 2.84
N ARG A 18 2.53 -4.63 1.93
CA ARG A 18 3.52 -3.55 1.76
C ARG A 18 3.00 -2.60 0.69
N THR A 19 2.70 -1.35 1.04
CA THR A 19 2.07 -0.39 0.11
C THR A 19 2.38 1.06 0.48
N PHE A 20 2.07 1.99 -0.43
CA PHE A 20 2.07 3.42 -0.13
C PHE A 20 0.85 3.80 0.71
N VAL A 21 1.10 4.63 1.74
CA VAL A 21 0.06 5.17 2.61
C VAL A 21 0.22 6.67 2.70
N GLY A 22 -0.89 7.41 2.57
CA GLY A 22 -0.89 8.87 2.63
C GLY A 22 -2.24 9.43 3.08
N SER A 23 -2.46 10.71 2.83
CA SER A 23 -3.71 11.41 3.21
C SER A 23 -4.85 11.22 2.21
N LYS A 24 -4.57 10.71 1.00
CA LYS A 24 -5.56 10.50 -0.06
C LYS A 24 -5.33 9.15 -0.74
N ASN A 25 -6.41 8.58 -1.28
CA ASN A 25 -6.31 7.46 -2.20
C ASN A 25 -5.83 7.99 -3.56
N ILE A 26 -4.69 7.51 -4.05
CA ILE A 26 -4.12 7.89 -5.34
C ILE A 26 -3.79 6.60 -6.10
N SER A 27 -4.15 6.52 -7.37
CA SER A 27 -3.85 5.38 -8.22
C SER A 27 -3.47 5.86 -9.61
N PHE A 28 -2.34 5.38 -10.12
CA PHE A 28 -1.86 5.69 -11.45
C PHE A 28 -0.98 4.56 -11.97
N GLU A 29 -0.81 4.50 -13.28
CA GLU A 29 0.11 3.60 -13.93
C GLU A 29 1.47 4.28 -14.09
N GLN A 30 2.52 3.64 -13.58
CA GLN A 30 3.90 4.07 -13.76
C GLN A 30 4.51 3.30 -14.93
N ASN A 31 5.07 4.03 -15.88
CA ASN A 31 5.81 3.47 -17.00
C ASN A 31 7.26 3.97 -16.93
N ASP A 32 8.09 3.23 -16.19
CA ASP A 32 9.52 3.52 -16.10
C ASP A 32 10.32 2.36 -16.72
N LYS A 33 10.52 2.45 -18.05
CA LYS A 33 11.27 1.46 -18.83
C LYS A 33 12.71 1.27 -18.37
N LYS A 34 13.25 2.17 -17.52
CA LYS A 34 14.59 2.01 -16.97
C LYS A 34 14.66 0.95 -15.87
N TYR A 35 13.56 0.76 -15.12
CA TYR A 35 13.54 -0.16 -13.96
C TYR A 35 12.49 -1.27 -14.07
N ALA A 36 11.55 -1.18 -15.01
CA ALA A 36 10.55 -2.21 -15.27
C ALA A 36 10.23 -2.30 -16.76
N ASP A 37 10.20 -3.52 -17.31
CA ASP A 37 9.90 -3.75 -18.73
C ASP A 37 8.45 -3.45 -19.08
N ASN A 38 7.55 -3.64 -18.11
CA ASN A 38 6.12 -3.43 -18.26
C ASN A 38 5.61 -2.33 -17.31
N PRO A 39 4.61 -1.55 -17.73
CA PRO A 39 3.93 -0.62 -16.84
C PRO A 39 3.35 -1.33 -15.62
N TYR A 40 3.32 -0.63 -14.48
CA TYR A 40 2.82 -1.18 -13.23
C TYR A 40 1.99 -0.15 -12.47
N ASN A 41 0.98 -0.64 -11.75
CA ASN A 41 0.08 0.22 -11.00
C ASN A 41 0.67 0.61 -9.64
N ILE A 42 0.75 1.92 -9.39
CA ILE A 42 1.01 2.49 -8.07
C ILE A 42 -0.33 2.75 -7.39
N ASN A 43 -0.46 2.30 -6.14
CA ASN A 43 -1.64 2.54 -5.33
C ASN A 43 -1.22 3.09 -3.95
N GLN A 44 -1.60 4.32 -3.66
CA GLN A 44 -1.57 4.89 -2.33
C GLN A 44 -2.95 4.78 -1.71
N PHE A 45 -2.99 4.29 -0.47
CA PHE A 45 -4.21 4.26 0.32
C PHE A 45 -4.22 5.38 1.35
N ASN A 46 -5.39 5.98 1.58
CA ASN A 46 -5.60 6.78 2.77
C ASN A 46 -5.48 5.87 4.01
N LEU A 47 -4.72 6.30 5.03
CA LEU A 47 -4.47 5.51 6.23
C LEU A 47 -5.76 5.12 6.98
N TYR A 48 -6.68 6.06 7.14
CA TYR A 48 -7.94 5.80 7.83
C TYR A 48 -8.80 4.80 7.04
N ASP A 49 -8.93 5.01 5.73
CA ASP A 49 -9.72 4.13 4.87
C ASP A 49 -9.21 2.69 4.86
N ILE A 50 -7.88 2.50 4.80
CA ILE A 50 -7.29 1.15 4.80
C ILE A 50 -7.37 0.51 6.18
N ALA A 51 -7.15 1.26 7.26
CA ALA A 51 -7.31 0.75 8.62
C ALA A 51 -8.74 0.27 8.88
N SER A 52 -9.75 1.07 8.51
CA SER A 52 -11.16 0.70 8.64
C SER A 52 -11.47 -0.59 7.86
N LYS A 53 -10.95 -0.76 6.65
CA LYS A 53 -11.14 -2.00 5.88
C LYS A 53 -10.57 -3.24 6.56
N PHE A 54 -9.41 -3.15 7.23
CA PHE A 54 -8.88 -4.27 8.00
C PHE A 54 -9.83 -4.63 9.15
N LEU A 55 -10.25 -3.63 9.92
CA LEU A 55 -11.12 -3.79 11.08
C LEU A 55 -12.50 -4.34 10.70
N ASP A 56 -13.12 -3.79 9.65
CA ASP A 56 -14.43 -4.20 9.13
C ASP A 56 -14.43 -5.66 8.63
N ASN A 57 -13.27 -6.17 8.22
CA ASN A 57 -13.10 -7.56 7.77
C ASN A 57 -12.57 -8.49 8.86
N GLY A 58 -12.64 -8.07 10.13
CA GLY A 58 -12.28 -8.90 11.28
C GLY A 58 -10.78 -9.10 11.48
N PHE A 59 -9.94 -8.23 10.90
CA PHE A 59 -8.51 -8.21 11.17
C PHE A 59 -8.18 -7.11 12.18
N ASN A 60 -7.25 -7.37 13.08
CA ASN A 60 -6.53 -6.29 13.76
C ASN A 60 -5.72 -5.48 12.73
N PHE A 61 -5.28 -4.28 13.10
CA PHE A 61 -4.49 -3.43 12.21
C PHE A 61 -3.26 -2.91 12.93
N GLU A 62 -2.10 -3.19 12.35
CA GLU A 62 -0.80 -2.67 12.77
C GLU A 62 -0.09 -2.07 11.55
N LEU A 63 0.59 -0.94 11.75
CA LEU A 63 1.32 -0.24 10.72
C LEU A 63 2.79 -0.12 11.14
N ILE A 64 3.68 -0.66 10.31
CA ILE A 64 5.13 -0.61 10.52
C ILE A 64 5.77 0.20 9.40
N THR A 65 6.78 1.00 9.73
CA THR A 65 7.59 1.71 8.74
C THR A 65 8.46 0.71 7.96
N ASP A 66 8.46 0.83 6.63
CA ASP A 66 9.35 0.01 5.80
C ASP A 66 10.76 0.61 5.78
N ILE A 67 11.68 0.01 6.53
CA ILE A 67 13.07 0.48 6.68
C ILE A 67 13.76 0.67 5.31
N ALA A 68 13.47 -0.21 4.33
CA ALA A 68 14.11 -0.16 3.03
C ALA A 68 13.74 1.09 2.21
N THR A 69 12.55 1.65 2.44
CA THR A 69 12.07 2.86 1.75
C THR A 69 12.09 4.10 2.65
N ASN A 70 12.16 3.93 3.97
CA ASN A 70 12.25 5.05 4.91
C ASN A 70 13.61 5.78 4.85
N ASN A 71 14.68 5.11 4.42
CA ASN A 71 16.00 5.71 4.21
C ASN A 71 16.20 6.28 2.79
N SER A 72 15.24 6.08 1.87
CA SER A 72 15.32 6.76 0.57
C SER A 72 14.93 8.23 0.72
N LYS A 73 15.72 9.12 0.11
CA LYS A 73 15.40 10.55 0.00
C LYS A 73 13.93 10.75 -0.43
N LYS A 74 13.25 11.75 0.13
CA LYS A 74 11.84 12.10 -0.18
C LYS A 74 11.69 12.53 -1.64
N TYR A 75 11.61 11.56 -2.54
CA TYR A 75 11.25 11.77 -3.94
C TYR A 75 9.86 11.20 -4.22
N GLU A 76 9.17 11.78 -5.19
CA GLU A 76 7.94 11.18 -5.69
C GLU A 76 8.26 9.92 -6.50
N VAL A 77 7.35 8.93 -6.46
CA VAL A 77 7.47 7.68 -7.21
C VAL A 77 7.40 7.96 -8.72
N GLY A 78 6.54 8.90 -9.12
CA GLY A 78 6.50 9.48 -10.46
C GLY A 78 6.41 11.01 -10.35
N GLN A 79 7.08 11.74 -11.23
CA GLN A 79 7.11 13.20 -11.19
C GLN A 79 5.70 13.79 -11.33
N GLY A 80 5.27 14.58 -10.35
CA GLY A 80 3.93 15.18 -10.31
C GLY A 80 2.83 14.25 -9.80
N SER A 81 3.17 13.04 -9.32
CA SER A 81 2.20 12.09 -8.79
C SER A 81 1.71 12.45 -7.38
N GLY A 82 2.49 13.22 -6.63
CA GLY A 82 2.23 13.50 -5.22
C GLY A 82 2.35 12.28 -4.29
N VAL A 83 2.78 11.12 -4.81
CA VAL A 83 3.02 9.89 -4.01
C VAL A 83 4.50 9.82 -3.67
N ILE A 84 4.81 9.91 -2.39
CA ILE A 84 6.20 9.85 -1.89
C ILE A 84 6.68 8.40 -1.88
N ARG A 85 7.96 8.20 -2.23
CA ARG A 85 8.65 6.89 -2.20
C ARG A 85 8.94 6.42 -0.76
N GLN A 86 7.90 6.34 0.05
CA GLN A 86 7.94 5.81 1.41
C GLN A 86 6.77 4.83 1.56
N MET A 87 7.09 3.55 1.68
CA MET A 87 6.10 2.51 1.89
C MET A 87 5.93 2.23 3.38
N PHE A 88 4.82 1.57 3.70
CA PHE A 88 4.55 1.02 5.01
C PHE A 88 4.18 -0.46 4.87
N ILE A 89 4.38 -1.21 5.94
CA ILE A 89 3.96 -2.60 6.07
C ILE A 89 2.73 -2.59 6.97
N LEU A 90 1.60 -2.96 6.39
CA LEU A 90 0.32 -3.10 7.07
C LEU A 90 0.17 -4.58 7.45
N ILE A 91 -0.05 -4.85 8.71
CA ILE A 91 -0.21 -6.20 9.24
C ILE A 91 -1.62 -6.34 9.81
N GLY A 92 -2.31 -7.39 9.38
CA GLY A 92 -3.59 -7.78 9.94
C GLY A 92 -3.61 -9.22 10.37
N LYS A 93 -3.93 -9.44 11.64
CA LYS A 93 -4.18 -10.77 12.20
C LYS A 93 -5.68 -10.94 12.38
N LYS A 94 -6.26 -12.01 11.82
CA LYS A 94 -7.67 -12.34 11.98
C LYS A 94 -7.97 -12.57 13.47
N LYS A 95 -9.08 -12.02 13.94
CA LYS A 95 -9.59 -12.28 15.29
C LYS A 95 -10.15 -13.70 15.39
#